data_AF-A0AAJ1ZCC9-F1
#
_entry.id   AF-A0AAJ1ZCC9-F1
#
_cell.length_a   1.000
_cell.length_b   1.000
_cell.length_c   1.000
_cell.angle_alpha   90.00
_cell.angle_beta   90.00
_cell.angle_gamma   90.00
#
_symmetry.space_group_name_H-M   'P 1'
#
loop_
_entity.id
_entity.type
_entity.pdbx_description
1 polymer ?
#
loop_
_entity_poly.entity_id
_entity_poly.type
_entity_poly.pdbx_seq_one_letter_code
_entity_poly.pdbx_strand_id
1 'polypeptide(L)'
;MLGYTGYLHALDYARNRPQGRSTGPGGKNPASPQVRLVEHADIRRMLLAQKSYAEGALALNLYCAKLVDEARAASEDASRERASLLLEILTPIAKSWPSQ
;
A
#
# COMPACT_ATOMS: atom_id res chain seq x y z
N MET A 1 -10.58 0.42 0.11
CA MET A 1 -10.15 1.81 0.40
C MET A 1 -9.74 2.02 1.87
N LEU A 2 -10.30 1.27 2.83
CA LEU A 2 -9.96 1.37 4.26
C LEU A 2 -8.45 1.25 4.55
N GLY A 3 -7.74 0.32 3.89
CA GLY A 3 -6.29 0.13 4.10
C GLY A 3 -5.44 1.35 3.71
N TYR A 4 -5.80 2.04 2.62
CA TYR A 4 -5.08 3.25 2.17
C TYR A 4 -5.30 4.42 3.13
N THR A 5 -6.54 4.66 3.54
CA THR A 5 -6.87 5.67 4.54
C THR A 5 -6.19 5.37 5.88
N GLY A 6 -6.18 4.11 6.31
CA GLY A 6 -5.47 3.67 7.52
C GLY A 6 -3.97 3.97 7.47
N TYR A 7 -3.32 3.68 6.34
CA TYR A 7 -1.92 4.06 6.10
C TYR A 7 -1.70 5.57 6.23
N LEU A 8 -2.54 6.40 5.60
CA LEU A 8 -2.40 7.85 5.65
C LEU A 8 -2.54 8.41 7.07
N HIS A 9 -3.49 7.88 7.86
CA HIS A 9 -3.63 8.27 9.26
C HIS A 9 -2.42 7.84 10.10
N ALA A 10 -1.92 6.62 9.91
CA ALA A 10 -0.72 6.13 10.60
C ALA A 10 0.52 6.97 10.24
N LEU A 11 0.67 7.34 8.97
CA LEU A 11 1.75 8.18 8.48
C LEU A 11 1.71 9.58 9.10
N ASP A 12 0.54 10.22 9.11
CA ASP A 12 0.38 11.54 9.70
C ASP A 12 0.68 11.51 11.21
N TYR A 13 0.13 10.55 11.94
CA TYR A 13 0.42 10.37 13.35
C TYR A 13 1.93 10.17 13.61
N ALA A 14 2.59 9.32 12.83
CA ALA A 14 4.02 9.05 12.99
C ALA A 14 4.91 10.28 12.69
N ARG A 15 4.46 11.18 11.80
CA ARG A 15 5.14 12.44 11.48
C ARG A 15 4.98 13.51 12.56
N ASN A 16 3.92 13.43 13.37
CA ASN A 16 3.63 14.48 14.36
C ASN A 16 3.92 14.06 15.80
N ARG A 17 4.12 12.77 16.08
CA ARG A 17 4.36 12.25 17.44
C ARG A 17 5.86 12.21 17.81
N PRO A 18 6.37 13.09 18.69
CA PRO A 18 7.69 12.93 19.29
C PRO A 18 7.65 11.81 20.33
N GLN A 19 8.54 10.82 20.20
CA GLN A 19 8.68 9.74 21.17
C GLN A 19 10.01 9.00 20.98
N GLY A 20 10.66 8.69 22.10
CA GLY A 20 11.93 7.98 22.09
C GLY A 20 13.07 8.84 21.55
N ARG A 21 14.25 8.25 21.44
CA ARG A 21 15.49 8.94 21.05
C ARG A 21 16.20 8.15 19.98
N SER A 22 16.94 8.83 19.12
CA SER A 22 17.71 8.19 18.06
C SER A 22 18.68 7.16 18.64
N THR A 23 18.70 5.97 18.05
CA THR A 23 19.67 4.91 18.33
C THR A 23 20.83 5.03 17.36
N GLY A 24 21.78 5.91 17.67
CA GLY A 24 23.04 6.03 16.93
C GLY A 24 24.11 5.05 17.42
N PRO A 25 25.35 5.15 16.91
CA PRO A 25 26.48 4.29 17.30
C PRO A 25 26.75 4.26 18.82
N GLY A 26 26.42 5.35 19.53
CA GLY A 26 26.56 5.48 20.99
C GLY A 26 25.32 5.07 21.81
N GLY A 27 24.30 4.46 21.19
CA GLY A 27 23.05 4.10 21.87
C GLY A 27 22.13 5.29 22.16
N LYS A 28 21.18 5.12 23.10
CA LYS A 28 20.19 6.15 23.46
C LYS A 28 20.76 7.07 24.54
N ASN A 29 21.10 8.30 24.19
CA ASN A 29 21.50 9.33 25.17
C ASN A 29 20.27 9.93 25.87
N PRO A 30 20.06 9.79 27.19
CA PRO A 30 18.89 10.35 27.89
C PRO A 30 18.78 11.89 27.80
N ALA A 31 19.89 12.59 27.62
CA ALA A 31 19.92 14.06 27.50
C ALA A 31 19.53 14.56 26.10
N SER A 32 19.44 13.69 25.08
CA SER A 32 19.06 14.11 23.74
C SER A 32 17.54 14.33 23.62
N PRO A 33 17.10 15.24 22.74
CA PRO A 33 15.67 15.49 22.52
C PRO A 33 14.99 14.24 21.93
N GLN A 34 13.68 14.17 22.12
CA GLN A 34 12.88 13.14 21.46
C GLN A 34 12.85 13.37 19.95
N VAL A 35 12.88 12.29 19.19
CA VAL A 35 12.68 12.31 17.73
C VAL A 35 11.26 11.89 17.39
N ARG A 36 10.78 12.24 16.20
CA ARG A 36 9.44 11.81 15.76
C ARG A 36 9.43 10.31 15.48
N LEU A 37 8.25 9.69 15.60
CA LEU A 37 8.12 8.26 15.38
C LEU A 37 8.63 7.83 13.99
N VAL A 38 8.37 8.63 12.95
CA VAL A 38 8.82 8.38 11.56
C VAL A 38 10.35 8.33 11.40
N GLU A 39 11.11 8.81 12.39
CA GLU A 39 12.58 8.80 12.38
C GLU A 39 13.16 7.46 12.85
N HIS A 40 12.35 6.57 13.44
CA HIS A 40 12.77 5.22 13.82
C HIS A 40 12.69 4.26 12.64
N ALA A 41 13.71 3.41 12.50
CA ALA A 41 13.83 2.48 11.37
C ALA A 41 12.66 1.48 11.29
N ASP A 42 12.24 0.92 12.43
CA ASP A 42 11.14 -0.05 12.45
C ASP A 42 9.79 0.58 12.10
N ILE A 43 9.54 1.82 12.55
CA ILE A 43 8.33 2.58 12.16
C ILE A 43 8.32 2.83 10.65
N ARG A 44 9.47 3.22 10.05
CA ARG A 44 9.55 3.36 8.58
C ARG A 44 9.31 2.05 7.86
N ARG A 45 9.85 0.93 8.36
CA ARG A 45 9.63 -0.41 7.81
C ARG A 45 8.14 -0.76 7.82
N MET A 46 7.45 -0.52 8.95
CA MET A 46 6.01 -0.77 9.08
C MET A 46 5.19 0.13 8.15
N LEU A 47 5.49 1.43 8.09
CA LEU A 47 4.79 2.37 7.20
C LEU A 47 5.01 2.05 5.72
N LEU A 48 6.22 1.61 5.34
CA LEU A 48 6.52 1.18 3.98
C LEU A 48 5.74 -0.08 3.62
N ALA A 49 5.63 -1.06 4.53
CA ALA A 49 4.79 -2.23 4.32
C ALA A 49 3.33 -1.82 4.08
N GLN A 50 2.75 -0.99 4.97
CA GLN A 50 1.38 -0.48 4.80
C GLN A 50 1.18 0.22 3.45
N LYS A 51 2.11 1.11 3.07
CA LYS A 51 2.08 1.82 1.77
C LYS A 51 2.06 0.84 0.61
N SER A 52 3.02 -0.09 0.58
CA SER A 52 3.19 -1.04 -0.53
C SER A 52 1.98 -1.95 -0.71
N TYR A 53 1.40 -2.45 0.38
CA TYR A 53 0.17 -3.25 0.31
C TYR A 53 -1.03 -2.42 -0.14
N ALA A 54 -1.24 -1.24 0.44
CA ALA A 54 -2.40 -0.41 0.13
C ALA A 54 -2.37 0.14 -1.30
N GLU A 55 -1.23 0.67 -1.75
CA GLU A 55 -1.05 1.19 -3.11
C GLU A 55 -1.08 0.05 -4.14
N GLY A 56 -0.42 -1.08 -3.85
CA GLY A 56 -0.45 -2.26 -4.72
C GLY A 56 -1.85 -2.84 -4.90
N ALA A 57 -2.62 -2.95 -3.82
CA ALA A 57 -4.01 -3.40 -3.86
C ALA A 57 -4.91 -2.45 -4.66
N LEU A 58 -4.73 -1.13 -4.52
CA LEU A 58 -5.47 -0.16 -5.31
C LEU A 58 -5.11 -0.27 -6.80
N ALA A 59 -3.83 -0.38 -7.12
CA ALA A 59 -3.35 -0.54 -8.50
C ALA A 59 -3.91 -1.80 -9.16
N LEU A 60 -3.93 -2.94 -8.45
CA LEU A 60 -4.52 -4.19 -8.94
C LEU A 60 -6.02 -4.03 -9.28
N ASN A 61 -6.78 -3.40 -8.39
CA ASN A 61 -8.22 -3.17 -8.62
C ASN A 61 -8.47 -2.24 -9.82
N LEU A 62 -7.70 -1.16 -9.93
CA LEU A 62 -7.78 -0.25 -11.09
C LEU A 62 -7.37 -0.95 -12.39
N TYR A 63 -6.40 -1.85 -12.34
CA TYR A 63 -6.01 -2.66 -13.49
C TYR A 63 -7.13 -3.62 -13.91
N CYS A 64 -7.78 -4.31 -12.97
CA CYS A 64 -8.97 -5.12 -13.27
C CYS A 64 -10.10 -4.27 -13.87
N ALA A 65 -10.37 -3.08 -13.33
CA ALA A 65 -11.39 -2.18 -13.87
C ALA A 65 -11.07 -1.78 -15.33
N LYS A 66 -9.80 -1.43 -15.62
CA LYS A 66 -9.33 -1.15 -16.98
C LYS A 66 -9.58 -2.34 -17.93
N LEU A 67 -9.27 -3.56 -17.49
CA LEU A 67 -9.50 -4.77 -18.31
C LEU A 67 -11.00 -4.99 -18.59
N VAL A 68 -11.89 -4.68 -17.63
CA VAL A 68 -13.35 -4.74 -17.85
C VAL A 68 -13.78 -3.78 -18.95
N ASP A 69 -13.29 -2.54 -18.90
CA ASP A 69 -13.62 -1.53 -19.91
C ASP A 69 -13.02 -1.90 -21.28
N GLU A 70 -11.79 -2.40 -21.33
CA GLU A 70 -11.15 -2.90 -22.56
C GLU A 70 -11.94 -4.06 -23.18
N ALA A 71 -12.36 -5.04 -22.37
CA ALA A 71 -13.17 -6.16 -22.87
C ALA A 71 -14.52 -5.68 -23.43
N ARG A 72 -15.14 -4.66 -22.83
CA ARG A 72 -16.41 -4.08 -23.31
C ARG A 72 -16.23 -3.31 -24.60
N ALA A 73 -15.17 -2.51 -24.70
CA ALA A 73 -14.90 -1.63 -25.83
C ALA A 73 -14.23 -2.33 -27.03
N ALA A 74 -13.71 -3.55 -26.86
CA ALA A 74 -12.98 -4.28 -27.91
C ALA A 74 -13.83 -4.52 -29.16
N SER A 75 -13.33 -4.08 -30.32
CA SER A 75 -13.91 -4.37 -31.63
C SER A 75 -13.52 -5.74 -32.18
N GLU A 76 -12.39 -6.29 -31.70
CA GLU A 76 -11.86 -7.60 -32.11
C GLU A 76 -12.10 -8.66 -31.03
N ASP A 77 -12.54 -9.84 -31.45
CA ASP A 77 -12.82 -10.96 -30.54
C ASP A 77 -11.58 -11.42 -29.76
N ALA A 78 -10.41 -11.47 -30.41
CA ALA A 78 -9.16 -11.88 -29.77
C ALA A 78 -8.74 -10.94 -28.61
N SER A 79 -8.95 -9.63 -28.78
CA SER A 79 -8.66 -8.64 -27.74
C SER A 79 -9.63 -8.76 -26.57
N ARG A 80 -10.91 -9.00 -26.85
CA ARG A 80 -11.95 -9.25 -25.84
C ARG A 80 -11.67 -10.51 -25.04
N GLU A 81 -11.31 -11.60 -25.72
CA GLU A 81 -11.00 -12.89 -25.11
C GLU A 81 -9.79 -12.79 -24.18
N ARG A 82 -8.71 -12.14 -24.63
CA ARG A 82 -7.50 -11.92 -23.80
C ARG A 82 -7.81 -11.15 -22.53
N ALA A 83 -8.58 -10.06 -22.62
CA ALA A 83 -8.96 -9.26 -21.46
C ALA A 83 -9.84 -10.07 -20.48
N SER A 84 -10.76 -10.88 -21.02
CA SER A 84 -11.65 -11.73 -20.23
C SER A 84 -10.87 -12.83 -19.50
N LEU A 85 -9.93 -13.49 -20.17
CA LEU A 85 -9.09 -14.53 -19.57
C LEU A 85 -8.21 -13.98 -18.44
N LEU A 86 -7.65 -12.78 -18.61
CA LEU A 86 -6.90 -12.11 -17.53
C LEU A 86 -7.81 -11.79 -16.34
N LEU A 87 -9.03 -11.33 -16.58
CA LEU A 87 -10.00 -11.04 -15.52
C LEU A 87 -10.39 -12.29 -14.74
N GLU A 88 -10.56 -13.44 -15.38
CA GLU A 88 -10.87 -14.70 -14.71
C GLU A 88 -9.80 -15.08 -13.67
N ILE A 89 -8.53 -14.85 -14.00
CA ILE A 89 -7.41 -15.10 -13.09
C ILE A 89 -7.33 -14.03 -11.98
N LEU A 90 -7.48 -12.76 -12.35
CA LEU A 90 -7.18 -11.65 -11.44
C LEU A 90 -8.33 -11.32 -10.48
N THR A 91 -9.58 -11.57 -10.87
CA THR A 91 -10.76 -11.27 -10.02
C THR A 91 -10.69 -11.93 -8.63
N PRO A 92 -10.41 -13.24 -8.48
CA PRO A 92 -10.29 -13.85 -7.15
C PRO A 92 -9.12 -13.29 -6.33
N ILE A 93 -8.03 -12.87 -6.98
CA ILE A 93 -6.86 -12.26 -6.34
C ILE A 93 -7.23 -10.85 -5.85
N ALA A 94 -7.84 -10.03 -6.70
CA ALA A 94 -8.29 -8.68 -6.40
C ALA A 94 -9.34 -8.66 -5.28
N LYS A 95 -10.16 -9.71 -5.18
CA LYS A 95 -11.10 -9.88 -4.07
C LYS A 95 -10.40 -10.29 -2.78
N SER A 96 -9.55 -11.31 -2.82
CA SER A 96 -9.09 -11.99 -1.60
C SER A 96 -7.86 -11.34 -0.98
N TRP A 97 -6.83 -11.05 -1.78
CA TRP A 97 -5.56 -10.55 -1.25
C TRP A 97 -5.68 -9.19 -0.55
N PRO A 98 -6.39 -8.19 -1.10
CA PRO A 98 -6.63 -6.92 -0.40
C PRO A 98 -7.53 -7.00 0.84
N SER A 99 -8.26 -8.11 1.03
CA SER A 99 -9.20 -8.28 2.15
C SER A 99 -8.61 -9.00 3.37
N GLN A 100 -7.48 -9.69 3.16
CA GLN A 100 -6.71 -10.38 4.20
C GLN A 100 -5.77 -9.39 4.91
#